data_AF-A0A3D1L2B4-F1
#
_entry.id   AF-A0A3D1L2B4-F1
#
_cell.length_a   1.000
_cell.length_b   1.000
_cell.length_c   1.000
_cell.angle_alpha   90.00
_cell.angle_beta   90.00
_cell.angle_gamma   90.00
#
_symmetry.space_group_name_H-M   'P 1'
#
loop_
_entity.id
_entity.type
_entity.pdbx_description
1 polymer ?
#
loop_
_entity_poly.entity_id
_entity_poly.type
_entity_poly.pdbx_seq_one_letter_code
_entity_poly.pdbx_strand_id
1 'polypeptide(L)'
;MKQLLLTISILICSVLLLTGQSRKKKTEITGIVKEVYYIDKESKLMDGRYYAIHTNTNDTLVTGTYNQGLRADHWVFRNNKTNEKKLEFDFYTDTILFIEPNFYPDSFLIQQGNEFVYDKVDRPLILVGYDDELIIKIANQIKIPKELYLNPCIAAFIAFIVDENGTLTGSKIINSCQSAIDQFISQSVNSFNGRLLPAIKDGQPVKSMFFVKINFQGSKDWETSAQNSLPYIFELNFQLAVESKTMVTVKKIPIGYEYQDVQINNIR
;
A
#
# COMPACT_ATOMS: atom_id res chain seq x y z
N MET A 1 -60.10 20.18 7.30
CA MET A 1 -58.79 20.50 6.71
C MET A 1 -57.60 20.15 7.61
N LYS A 2 -57.54 20.60 8.88
CA LYS A 2 -56.39 20.31 9.77
C LYS A 2 -56.13 18.81 10.04
N GLN A 3 -57.18 18.00 10.19
CA GLN A 3 -57.04 16.54 10.40
C GLN A 3 -56.60 15.79 9.12
N LEU A 4 -56.91 16.30 7.93
CA LEU A 4 -56.50 15.74 6.65
C LEU A 4 -55.00 15.99 6.40
N LEU A 5 -54.51 17.18 6.74
CA LEU A 5 -53.09 17.53 6.68
C LEU A 5 -52.24 16.70 7.65
N LEU A 6 -52.74 16.44 8.86
CA LEU A 6 -52.04 15.63 9.86
C LEU A 6 -51.92 14.16 9.43
N THR A 7 -52.98 13.59 8.86
CA THR A 7 -52.98 12.20 8.38
C THR A 7 -52.09 12.01 7.15
N ILE A 8 -52.08 12.97 6.22
CA ILE A 8 -51.14 12.97 5.08
C ILE A 8 -49.68 13.09 5.56
N SER A 9 -49.40 13.94 6.55
CA SER A 9 -48.05 14.10 7.10
C SER A 9 -47.52 12.82 7.78
N ILE A 10 -48.39 12.07 8.48
CA ILE A 10 -48.00 10.82 9.14
C ILE A 10 -47.73 9.72 8.10
N LEU A 11 -48.53 9.66 7.02
CA LEU A 11 -48.35 8.70 5.93
C LEU A 11 -47.07 8.97 5.12
N ILE A 12 -46.71 10.24 4.92
CA ILE A 12 -45.45 10.61 4.25
C ILE A 12 -44.23 10.27 5.12
N CYS A 13 -44.30 10.51 6.43
CA CYS A 13 -43.22 10.13 7.36
C CYS A 13 -42.99 8.62 7.42
N SER A 14 -44.05 7.78 7.36
CA SER A 14 -43.88 6.33 7.38
C SER A 14 -43.28 5.78 6.09
N VAL A 15 -43.60 6.36 4.92
CA VAL A 15 -42.99 5.98 3.63
C VAL A 15 -41.50 6.36 3.58
N LEU A 16 -41.12 7.52 4.16
CA LEU A 16 -39.72 7.95 4.24
C LEU A 16 -38.86 7.15 5.24
N LEU A 17 -39.48 6.53 6.25
CA LEU A 17 -38.80 5.66 7.21
C LEU A 17 -38.62 4.21 6.70
N LEU A 18 -39.30 3.82 5.62
CA LEU A 18 -39.23 2.48 5.02
C LEU A 18 -38.09 2.32 4.02
N THR A 19 -37.42 3.40 3.60
CA THR A 19 -36.15 3.27 2.86
C THR A 19 -35.05 2.94 3.86
N GLY A 20 -34.87 1.66 4.16
CA GLY A 20 -33.74 1.18 4.94
C GLY A 20 -32.42 1.71 4.34
N GLN A 21 -31.47 2.10 5.18
CA GLN A 21 -30.16 2.59 4.74
C GLN A 21 -29.57 1.62 3.69
N SER A 22 -29.37 2.07 2.45
CA SER A 22 -28.90 1.21 1.34
C SER A 22 -27.49 0.66 1.59
N ARG A 23 -26.72 1.34 2.44
CA ARG A 23 -25.34 0.99 2.76
C ARG A 23 -25.21 0.30 4.12
N LYS A 24 -24.21 -0.58 4.24
CA LYS A 24 -23.78 -1.22 5.49
C LYS A 24 -22.35 -0.82 5.78
N LYS A 25 -22.10 -0.26 6.97
CA LYS A 25 -20.75 -0.01 7.47
C LYS A 25 -20.04 -1.33 7.76
N LYS A 26 -18.77 -1.41 7.40
CA LYS A 26 -17.84 -2.49 7.67
C LYS A 26 -16.58 -1.93 8.31
N THR A 27 -15.99 -2.76 9.17
CA THR A 27 -14.70 -2.49 9.79
C THR A 27 -13.89 -3.76 9.67
N GLU A 28 -12.68 -3.65 9.15
CA GLU A 28 -11.72 -4.75 9.02
C GLU A 28 -10.38 -4.31 9.60
N ILE A 29 -9.66 -5.24 10.22
CA ILE A 29 -8.35 -4.98 10.80
C ILE A 29 -7.38 -5.94 10.14
N THR A 30 -6.37 -5.39 9.49
CA THR A 30 -5.36 -6.12 8.75
C THR A 30 -3.98 -5.62 9.15
N GLY A 31 -3.29 -6.38 10.00
CA GLY A 31 -2.00 -5.98 10.55
C GLY A 31 -2.12 -4.69 11.35
N ILE A 32 -1.38 -3.66 10.94
CA ILE A 32 -1.34 -2.34 11.60
C ILE A 32 -2.40 -1.36 11.09
N VAL A 33 -3.33 -1.81 10.23
CA VAL A 33 -4.33 -0.95 9.60
C VAL A 33 -5.74 -1.42 9.94
N LYS A 34 -6.57 -0.49 10.41
CA LYS A 34 -8.01 -0.62 10.58
C LYS A 34 -8.69 0.13 9.44
N GLU A 35 -9.38 -0.60 8.59
CA GLU A 35 -10.17 -0.04 7.49
C GLU A 35 -11.63 0.10 7.92
N VAL A 36 -12.22 1.25 7.65
CA VAL A 36 -13.64 1.54 7.89
C VAL A 36 -14.24 1.98 6.57
N TYR A 37 -15.20 1.21 6.07
CA TYR A 37 -15.77 1.41 4.74
C TYR A 37 -17.26 1.05 4.69
N TYR A 38 -17.91 1.36 3.59
CA TYR A 38 -19.34 1.11 3.39
C TYR A 38 -19.53 0.22 2.17
N ILE A 39 -20.46 -0.73 2.27
CA ILE A 39 -20.86 -1.62 1.20
C ILE A 39 -22.31 -1.34 0.84
N ASP A 40 -22.62 -1.20 -0.43
CA ASP A 40 -23.99 -1.20 -0.91
C ASP A 40 -24.65 -2.58 -0.73
N LYS A 41 -25.82 -2.62 -0.09
CA LYS A 41 -26.46 -3.88 0.32
C LYS A 41 -26.93 -4.72 -0.87
N GLU A 42 -27.17 -4.11 -2.02
CA GLU A 42 -27.65 -4.80 -3.22
C GLU A 42 -26.48 -5.35 -4.03
N SER A 43 -25.62 -4.48 -4.54
CA SER A 43 -24.47 -4.82 -5.37
C SER A 43 -23.34 -5.53 -4.63
N LYS A 44 -23.27 -5.40 -3.29
CA LYS A 44 -22.16 -5.85 -2.43
C LYS A 44 -20.82 -5.18 -2.73
N LEU A 45 -20.80 -4.12 -3.54
CA LEU A 45 -19.62 -3.36 -3.84
C LEU A 45 -19.38 -2.26 -2.79
N MET A 46 -18.13 -1.84 -2.63
CA MET A 46 -17.81 -0.68 -1.79
C MET A 46 -18.47 0.58 -2.36
N ASP A 47 -19.20 1.30 -1.54
CA ASP A 47 -19.90 2.52 -1.93
C ASP A 47 -20.06 3.44 -0.71
N GLY A 48 -19.47 4.64 -0.81
CA GLY A 48 -19.41 5.64 0.25
C GLY A 48 -18.01 5.87 0.80
N ARG A 49 -17.95 6.54 1.96
CA ARG A 49 -16.68 7.00 2.56
C ARG A 49 -15.77 5.84 2.95
N TYR A 50 -14.47 6.07 2.87
CA TYR A 50 -13.43 5.13 3.26
C TYR A 50 -12.44 5.82 4.19
N TYR A 51 -12.00 5.07 5.20
CA TYR A 51 -10.95 5.46 6.12
C TYR A 51 -9.99 4.29 6.31
N ALA A 52 -8.69 4.56 6.22
CA ALA A 52 -7.66 3.69 6.76
C ALA A 52 -7.05 4.35 7.99
N ILE A 53 -6.93 3.63 9.10
CA ILE A 53 -6.49 4.16 10.39
C ILE A 53 -5.38 3.25 10.92
N HIS A 54 -4.28 3.82 11.38
CA HIS A 54 -3.21 3.06 12.02
C HIS A 54 -3.68 2.51 13.38
N THR A 55 -3.54 1.20 13.62
CA THR A 55 -4.13 0.55 14.81
C THR A 55 -3.49 0.96 16.11
N ASN A 56 -2.19 1.31 16.08
CA ASN A 56 -1.43 1.59 17.29
C ASN A 56 -1.57 3.05 17.73
N THR A 57 -1.51 3.97 16.78
CA THR A 57 -1.56 5.42 17.06
C THR A 57 -2.97 6.01 16.91
N ASN A 58 -3.88 5.30 16.24
CA ASN A 58 -5.20 5.78 15.80
C ASN A 58 -5.15 6.96 14.82
N ASP A 59 -4.00 7.26 14.22
CA ASP A 59 -3.89 8.27 13.18
C ASP A 59 -4.59 7.83 11.90
N THR A 60 -5.18 8.79 11.19
CA THR A 60 -5.83 8.53 9.91
C THR A 60 -4.76 8.48 8.83
N LEU A 61 -4.61 7.33 8.17
CA LEU A 61 -3.67 7.13 7.07
C LEU A 61 -4.26 7.56 5.73
N VAL A 62 -5.56 7.29 5.53
CA VAL A 62 -6.25 7.57 4.27
C VAL A 62 -7.68 8.00 4.53
N THR A 63 -8.14 8.97 3.74
CA THR A 63 -9.57 9.27 3.56
C THR A 63 -9.91 9.32 2.09
N GLY A 64 -11.07 8.77 1.71
CA GLY A 64 -11.56 8.84 0.34
C GLY A 64 -12.99 8.36 0.23
N THR A 65 -13.44 8.16 -1.01
CA THR A 65 -14.78 7.66 -1.31
C THR A 65 -14.70 6.56 -2.36
N TYR A 66 -15.49 5.50 -2.18
CA TYR A 66 -15.76 4.53 -3.22
C TYR A 66 -17.10 4.81 -3.89
N ASN A 67 -17.20 4.52 -5.17
CA ASN A 67 -18.44 4.47 -5.93
C ASN A 67 -18.44 3.17 -6.76
N GLN A 68 -19.41 2.29 -6.51
CA GLN A 68 -19.55 1.00 -7.20
C GLN A 68 -18.23 0.18 -7.25
N GLY A 69 -17.53 0.11 -6.11
CA GLY A 69 -16.30 -0.66 -5.95
C GLY A 69 -15.03 0.04 -6.44
N LEU A 70 -15.13 1.21 -7.07
CA LEU A 70 -14.00 1.98 -7.57
C LEU A 70 -13.69 3.15 -6.65
N ARG A 71 -12.40 3.47 -6.45
CA ARG A 71 -12.00 4.72 -5.82
C ARG A 71 -12.52 5.87 -6.69
N ALA A 72 -13.21 6.82 -6.07
CA ALA A 72 -13.82 7.97 -6.72
C ALA A 72 -13.47 9.25 -5.96
N ASP A 73 -13.56 10.38 -6.65
CA ASP A 73 -13.36 11.72 -6.08
C ASP A 73 -11.92 11.88 -5.53
N HIS A 74 -11.74 12.83 -4.62
CA HIS A 74 -10.47 13.13 -4.00
C HIS A 74 -10.11 12.15 -2.88
N TRP A 75 -8.87 11.68 -2.92
CA TRP A 75 -8.27 10.80 -1.93
C TRP A 75 -7.09 11.49 -1.28
N VAL A 76 -7.06 11.49 0.05
CA VAL A 76 -6.00 12.09 0.86
C VAL A 76 -5.25 10.97 1.57
N PHE A 77 -3.93 10.94 1.36
CA PHE A 77 -3.01 10.02 2.00
C PHE A 77 -2.09 10.81 2.93
N ARG A 78 -1.90 10.31 4.14
CA ARG A 78 -1.15 10.98 5.20
C ARG A 78 0.12 10.22 5.55
N ASN A 79 1.11 10.97 6.01
CA ASN A 79 2.33 10.43 6.60
C ASN A 79 1.97 9.70 7.90
N ASN A 80 2.42 8.45 8.05
CA ASN A 80 2.08 7.63 9.22
C ASN A 80 2.75 8.08 10.53
N LYS A 81 3.77 8.95 10.46
CA LYS A 81 4.53 9.49 11.61
C LYS A 81 4.07 10.89 11.99
N THR A 82 3.89 11.78 11.01
CA THR A 82 3.54 13.19 11.26
C THR A 82 2.03 13.45 11.18
N ASN A 83 1.26 12.53 10.58
CA ASN A 83 -0.16 12.70 10.25
C ASN A 83 -0.44 13.87 9.27
N GLU A 84 0.61 14.47 8.71
CA GLU A 84 0.51 15.51 7.71
C GLU A 84 0.06 14.93 6.37
N LYS A 85 -0.52 15.79 5.52
CA LYS A 85 -0.94 15.38 4.19
C LYS A 85 0.31 15.14 3.35
N LYS A 86 0.42 13.94 2.79
CA LYS A 86 1.54 13.51 1.94
C LYS A 86 1.19 13.57 0.46
N LEU A 87 0.02 13.02 0.12
CA LEU A 87 -0.45 12.91 -1.26
C LEU A 87 -1.94 13.17 -1.30
N GLU A 88 -2.38 13.92 -2.31
CA GLU A 88 -3.79 14.07 -2.66
C GLU A 88 -3.96 13.74 -4.13
N PHE A 89 -4.91 12.86 -4.43
CA PHE A 89 -5.13 12.34 -5.77
C PHE A 89 -6.61 12.38 -6.10
N ASP A 90 -6.95 12.89 -7.28
CA ASP A 90 -8.30 12.84 -7.82
C ASP A 90 -8.44 11.65 -8.76
N PHE A 91 -9.20 10.65 -8.33
CA PHE A 91 -9.47 9.45 -9.13
C PHE A 91 -10.47 9.69 -10.28
N TYR A 92 -11.21 10.80 -10.27
CA TYR A 92 -12.11 11.14 -11.36
C TYR A 92 -11.35 11.76 -12.54
N THR A 93 -10.42 12.68 -12.27
CA THR A 93 -9.61 13.34 -13.30
C THR A 93 -8.27 12.65 -13.56
N ASP A 94 -7.90 11.66 -12.75
CA ASP A 94 -6.60 10.96 -12.78
C ASP A 94 -5.42 11.92 -12.57
N THR A 95 -5.54 12.84 -11.60
CA THR A 95 -4.55 13.89 -11.34
C THR A 95 -4.04 13.90 -9.91
N ILE A 96 -2.74 14.22 -9.76
CA ILE A 96 -2.17 14.56 -8.46
C ILE A 96 -2.60 15.99 -8.14
N LEU A 97 -3.35 16.17 -7.05
CA LEU A 97 -3.76 17.49 -6.55
C LEU A 97 -2.73 18.09 -5.60
N PHE A 98 -2.00 17.23 -4.88
CA PHE A 98 -0.96 17.64 -3.95
C PHE A 98 0.05 16.52 -3.76
N ILE A 99 1.32 16.90 -3.66
CA ILE A 99 2.42 16.04 -3.26
C ILE A 99 3.28 16.82 -2.26
N GLU A 100 3.61 16.19 -1.14
CA GLU A 100 4.46 16.80 -0.12
C GLU A 100 5.85 17.06 -0.71
N PRO A 101 6.35 18.31 -0.67
CA PRO A 101 7.68 18.64 -1.15
C PRO A 101 8.75 17.83 -0.39
N ASN A 102 9.77 17.35 -1.10
CA ASN A 102 10.90 16.59 -0.56
C ASN A 102 10.54 15.23 0.10
N PHE A 103 9.26 14.83 0.13
CA PHE A 103 8.89 13.50 0.61
C PHE A 103 9.45 12.40 -0.30
N TYR A 104 9.47 12.68 -1.60
CA TYR A 104 9.93 11.74 -2.62
C TYR A 104 11.37 12.04 -3.06
N PRO A 105 12.14 11.00 -3.40
CA PRO A 105 13.52 11.13 -3.86
C PRO A 105 13.60 11.88 -5.20
N ASP A 106 14.69 12.61 -5.43
CA ASP A 106 14.96 13.32 -6.69
C ASP A 106 15.54 12.41 -7.79
N SER A 107 15.79 11.14 -7.45
CA SER A 107 16.45 10.16 -8.31
C SER A 107 15.77 8.79 -8.18
N PHE A 108 15.70 8.06 -9.29
CA PHE A 108 15.05 6.76 -9.34
C PHE A 108 15.68 5.85 -10.40
N LEU A 109 15.41 4.55 -10.34
CA LEU A 109 15.82 3.63 -11.39
C LEU A 109 14.90 3.76 -12.59
N ILE A 110 15.43 4.29 -13.69
CA ILE A 110 14.71 4.51 -14.94
C ILE A 110 15.39 3.78 -16.10
N GLN A 111 14.62 3.40 -17.11
CA GLN A 111 15.17 2.75 -18.29
C GLN A 111 15.86 3.79 -19.19
N GLN A 112 17.13 3.53 -19.52
CA GLN A 112 17.88 4.26 -20.54
C GLN A 112 18.50 3.24 -21.50
N GLY A 113 18.07 3.27 -22.76
CA GLY A 113 18.41 2.22 -23.71
C GLY A 113 17.93 0.83 -23.23
N ASN A 114 18.87 -0.09 -23.06
CA ASN A 114 18.59 -1.48 -22.65
C ASN A 114 18.82 -1.76 -21.17
N GLU A 115 19.17 -0.73 -20.38
CA GLU A 115 19.52 -0.88 -18.97
C GLU A 115 18.66 0.03 -18.08
N PHE A 116 18.54 -0.35 -16.81
CA PHE A 116 17.98 0.53 -15.78
C PHE A 116 19.12 1.21 -15.05
N VAL A 117 19.10 2.53 -15.03
CA VAL A 117 20.14 3.37 -14.39
C VAL A 117 19.50 4.21 -13.30
N TYR A 118 20.26 4.45 -12.24
CA TYR A 118 19.84 5.34 -11.17
C TYR A 118 20.20 6.78 -11.57
N ASP A 119 19.19 7.57 -11.89
CA ASP A 119 19.37 8.92 -12.42
C ASP A 119 18.30 9.86 -11.85
N LYS A 120 18.57 11.17 -11.94
CA LYS A 120 17.64 12.23 -11.53
C LYS A 120 16.37 12.17 -12.36
N VAL A 121 15.24 12.43 -11.72
CA VAL A 121 13.91 12.42 -12.33
C VAL A 121 13.15 13.68 -11.89
N ASP A 122 12.24 14.16 -12.73
CA ASP A 122 11.34 15.25 -12.36
C ASP A 122 10.35 14.79 -11.29
N ARG A 123 9.98 13.51 -11.35
CA ARG A 123 9.13 12.83 -10.37
C ARG A 123 9.48 11.34 -10.37
N PRO A 124 9.74 10.71 -9.21
CA PRO A 124 9.94 9.27 -9.16
C PRO A 124 8.62 8.53 -9.41
N LEU A 125 8.72 7.20 -9.50
CA LEU A 125 7.55 6.34 -9.42
C LEU A 125 6.80 6.61 -8.11
N ILE A 126 5.49 6.73 -8.20
CA ILE A 126 4.63 6.98 -7.03
C ILE A 126 3.61 5.85 -6.90
N LEU A 127 3.54 5.24 -5.73
CA LEU A 127 2.36 4.51 -5.31
C LEU A 127 1.31 5.48 -4.78
N VAL A 128 0.12 5.49 -5.40
CA VAL A 128 -1.04 6.25 -4.91
C VAL A 128 -1.64 5.51 -3.72
N GLY A 129 -1.04 5.75 -2.56
CA GLY A 129 -1.29 5.03 -1.32
C GLY A 129 -0.61 5.67 -0.11
N TYR A 130 -0.89 5.13 1.08
CA TYR A 130 -0.14 5.44 2.29
C TYR A 130 1.21 4.69 2.31
N ASP A 131 2.17 5.12 3.12
CA ASP A 131 3.59 4.74 3.02
C ASP A 131 3.83 3.22 2.99
N ASP A 132 3.12 2.51 3.86
CA ASP A 132 3.29 1.06 4.02
C ASP A 132 2.30 0.24 3.19
N GLU A 133 1.46 0.87 2.35
CA GLU A 133 0.39 0.17 1.64
C GLU A 133 0.93 -0.94 0.72
N LEU A 134 2.01 -0.67 -0.02
CA LEU A 134 2.66 -1.66 -0.88
C LEU A 134 3.06 -2.90 -0.08
N ILE A 135 3.85 -2.67 0.96
CA ILE A 135 4.47 -3.71 1.77
C ILE A 135 3.40 -4.49 2.54
N ILE A 136 2.39 -3.82 3.09
CA ILE A 136 1.27 -4.48 3.78
C ILE A 136 0.47 -5.34 2.81
N LYS A 137 0.14 -4.85 1.62
CA LYS A 137 -0.60 -5.62 0.61
C LYS A 137 0.17 -6.85 0.17
N ILE A 138 1.45 -6.70 -0.17
CA ILE A 138 2.34 -7.81 -0.52
C ILE A 138 2.44 -8.80 0.64
N ALA A 139 2.68 -8.32 1.86
CA ALA A 139 2.80 -9.18 3.06
C ALA A 139 1.52 -9.97 3.35
N ASN A 140 0.35 -9.41 3.06
CA ASN A 140 -0.93 -10.10 3.23
C ASN A 140 -1.15 -11.22 2.23
N GLN A 141 -0.58 -11.09 1.04
CA GLN A 141 -0.70 -12.08 -0.02
C GLN A 141 0.34 -13.20 0.10
N ILE A 142 1.48 -12.95 0.75
CA ILE A 142 2.54 -13.95 0.94
C ILE A 142 2.09 -15.06 1.89
N LYS A 143 2.12 -16.29 1.37
CA LYS A 143 2.00 -17.53 2.15
C LYS A 143 3.41 -18.02 2.46
N ILE A 144 3.77 -18.06 3.75
CA ILE A 144 5.09 -18.52 4.19
C ILE A 144 5.10 -20.06 4.14
N PRO A 145 5.97 -20.69 3.31
CA PRO A 145 6.10 -22.14 3.28
C PRO A 145 6.59 -22.70 4.62
N LYS A 146 6.23 -23.95 4.93
CA LYS A 146 6.58 -24.54 6.24
C LYS A 146 8.09 -24.75 6.41
N GLU A 147 8.78 -24.90 5.30
CA GLU A 147 10.21 -25.18 5.20
C GLU A 147 11.05 -24.00 5.72
N LEU A 148 10.55 -22.76 5.54
CA LEU A 148 11.20 -21.54 6.04
C LEU A 148 11.20 -21.44 7.57
N TYR A 149 10.30 -22.14 8.27
CA TYR A 149 10.31 -22.18 9.74
C TYR A 149 11.44 -23.05 10.30
N LEU A 150 11.93 -24.02 9.52
CA LEU A 150 12.98 -24.95 9.95
C LEU A 150 14.38 -24.42 9.65
N ASN A 151 14.53 -23.73 8.52
CA ASN A 151 15.78 -23.11 8.07
C ASN A 151 15.51 -21.67 7.59
N PRO A 152 15.49 -20.68 8.51
CA PRO A 152 15.35 -19.27 8.14
C PRO A 152 16.46 -18.86 7.18
N CYS A 153 16.14 -18.07 6.17
CA CYS A 153 17.16 -17.52 5.28
C CYS A 153 16.81 -16.10 4.84
N ILE A 154 17.85 -15.32 4.62
CA ILE A 154 17.77 -13.90 4.28
C ILE A 154 17.50 -13.74 2.77
N ALA A 155 16.59 -12.81 2.46
CA ALA A 155 16.37 -12.12 1.20
C ALA A 155 15.92 -12.95 -0.02
N ALA A 156 14.62 -12.94 -0.29
CA ALA A 156 14.17 -12.90 -1.68
C ALA A 156 14.21 -11.45 -2.17
N PHE A 157 14.87 -11.20 -3.30
CA PHE A 157 15.00 -9.88 -3.90
C PHE A 157 14.32 -9.86 -5.27
N ILE A 158 13.29 -9.04 -5.41
CA ILE A 158 12.37 -9.09 -6.55
C ILE A 158 12.39 -7.76 -7.25
N ALA A 159 12.73 -7.75 -8.53
CA ALA A 159 12.64 -6.57 -9.39
C ALA A 159 11.23 -6.43 -9.95
N PHE A 160 10.74 -5.19 -9.99
CA PHE A 160 9.47 -4.79 -10.54
C PHE A 160 9.66 -3.79 -11.64
N ILE A 161 9.06 -4.03 -12.79
CA ILE A 161 9.08 -3.08 -13.90
C ILE A 161 7.71 -2.44 -14.00
N VAL A 162 7.71 -1.10 -13.97
CA VAL A 162 6.53 -0.29 -14.21
C VAL A 162 6.72 0.45 -15.54
N ASP A 163 5.76 0.29 -16.43
CA ASP A 163 5.77 0.93 -17.73
C ASP A 163 5.38 2.41 -17.66
N GLU A 164 5.41 3.08 -18.81
CA GLU A 164 5.06 4.48 -18.99
C GLU A 164 3.59 4.79 -18.68
N ASN A 165 2.74 3.77 -18.55
CA ASN A 165 1.33 3.92 -18.17
C ASN A 165 1.10 3.70 -16.67
N GLY A 166 2.14 3.42 -15.89
CA GLY A 166 2.01 3.05 -14.48
C GLY A 166 1.53 1.62 -14.27
N THR A 167 1.66 0.75 -15.28
CA THR A 167 1.28 -0.66 -15.21
C THR A 167 2.48 -1.52 -14.81
N LEU A 168 2.25 -2.46 -13.89
CA LEU A 168 3.25 -3.47 -13.54
C LEU A 168 3.36 -4.50 -14.68
N THR A 169 4.42 -4.44 -15.47
CA THR A 169 4.57 -5.29 -16.67
C THR A 169 5.41 -6.54 -16.46
N GLY A 170 6.01 -6.70 -15.28
CA GLY A 170 6.73 -7.91 -14.93
C GLY A 170 7.38 -7.86 -13.55
N SER A 171 7.64 -9.04 -13.01
CA SER A 171 8.47 -9.24 -11.82
C SER A 171 9.56 -10.26 -12.12
N LYS A 172 10.80 -10.00 -11.69
CA LYS A 172 11.90 -10.95 -11.79
C LYS A 172 12.50 -11.20 -10.42
N ILE A 173 12.55 -12.46 -10.00
CA ILE A 173 13.31 -12.85 -8.81
C ILE A 173 14.79 -12.78 -9.20
N ILE A 174 15.52 -11.88 -8.55
CA ILE A 174 16.95 -11.64 -8.77
C ILE A 174 17.77 -12.60 -7.91
N ASN A 175 17.34 -12.80 -6.67
CA ASN A 175 17.95 -13.74 -5.74
C ASN A 175 16.86 -14.31 -4.83
N SER A 176 17.01 -15.57 -4.46
CA SER A 176 16.16 -16.24 -3.48
C SER A 176 16.94 -17.32 -2.77
N CYS A 177 16.65 -17.50 -1.50
CA CYS A 177 17.27 -18.50 -0.68
C CYS A 177 16.86 -19.93 -1.03
N GLN A 178 15.63 -20.13 -1.54
CA GLN A 178 15.11 -21.43 -1.93
C GLN A 178 14.08 -21.27 -3.05
N SER A 179 14.23 -22.07 -4.12
CA SER A 179 13.32 -22.05 -5.28
C SER A 179 11.85 -22.35 -4.93
N ALA A 180 11.60 -23.05 -3.82
CA ALA A 180 10.25 -23.33 -3.35
C ALA A 180 9.46 -22.07 -2.95
N ILE A 181 10.16 -20.99 -2.57
CA ILE A 181 9.54 -19.74 -2.12
C ILE A 181 9.21 -18.85 -3.33
N ASP A 182 9.94 -19.00 -4.42
CA ASP A 182 9.86 -18.18 -5.62
C ASP A 182 8.47 -18.15 -6.23
N GLN A 183 7.81 -19.30 -6.29
CA GLN A 183 6.47 -19.42 -6.83
C GLN A 183 5.44 -18.68 -5.97
N PHE A 184 5.52 -18.82 -4.64
CA PHE A 184 4.60 -18.14 -3.73
C PHE A 184 4.79 -16.63 -3.77
N ILE A 185 6.05 -16.19 -3.74
CA ILE A 185 6.40 -14.78 -3.86
C ILE A 185 5.87 -14.21 -5.17
N SER A 186 6.17 -14.85 -6.31
CA SER A 186 5.72 -14.36 -7.63
C SER A 186 4.21 -14.27 -7.72
N GLN A 187 3.47 -15.24 -7.17
CA GLN A 187 2.01 -15.22 -7.15
C GLN A 187 1.44 -14.07 -6.30
N SER A 188 1.93 -13.93 -5.07
CA SER A 188 1.49 -12.87 -4.15
C SER A 188 1.74 -11.50 -4.76
N VAL A 189 2.93 -11.33 -5.30
CA VAL A 189 3.39 -10.12 -5.93
C VAL A 189 2.57 -9.71 -7.16
N ASN A 190 2.31 -10.64 -8.08
CA ASN A 190 1.55 -10.36 -9.30
C ASN A 190 0.08 -10.02 -9.02
N SER A 191 -0.38 -10.25 -7.78
CA SER A 191 -1.71 -9.86 -7.34
C SER A 191 -1.78 -8.48 -6.69
N PHE A 192 -0.68 -7.71 -6.70
CA PHE A 192 -0.72 -6.32 -6.25
C PHE A 192 -1.61 -5.48 -7.18
N ASN A 193 -2.59 -4.81 -6.60
CA ASN A 193 -3.62 -4.04 -7.31
C ASN A 193 -3.64 -2.55 -6.93
N GLY A 194 -2.50 -2.01 -6.46
CA GLY A 194 -2.37 -0.59 -6.19
C GLY A 194 -2.20 0.23 -7.48
N ARG A 195 -2.55 1.51 -7.40
CA ARG A 195 -2.38 2.47 -8.49
C ARG A 195 -0.95 3.01 -8.45
N LEU A 196 -0.15 2.70 -9.46
CA LEU A 196 1.19 3.23 -9.63
C LEU A 196 1.17 4.33 -10.69
N LEU A 197 1.94 5.38 -10.47
CA LEU A 197 2.23 6.41 -11.44
C LEU A 197 3.67 6.22 -11.93
N PRO A 198 3.92 6.33 -13.23
CA PRO A 198 5.27 6.21 -13.78
C PRO A 198 6.16 7.32 -13.26
N ALA A 199 7.47 7.04 -13.25
CA ALA A 199 8.48 8.08 -13.11
C ALA A 199 8.42 9.04 -14.31
N ILE A 200 8.72 10.31 -14.08
CA ILE A 200 8.78 11.36 -15.09
C ILE A 200 10.22 11.83 -15.25
N LYS A 201 10.72 11.83 -16.49
CA LYS A 201 12.03 12.34 -16.87
C LYS A 201 11.86 13.25 -18.08
N ASP A 202 12.40 14.46 -17.99
CA ASP A 202 12.30 15.48 -19.04
C ASP A 202 10.84 15.75 -19.47
N GLY A 203 9.93 15.76 -18.49
CA GLY A 203 8.49 15.95 -18.68
C GLY A 203 7.74 14.76 -19.28
N GLN A 204 8.39 13.62 -19.53
CA GLN A 204 7.79 12.44 -20.13
C GLN A 204 7.76 11.25 -19.16
N PRO A 205 6.70 10.43 -19.19
CA PRO A 205 6.70 9.17 -18.44
C PRO A 205 7.76 8.22 -18.99
N VAL A 206 8.51 7.60 -18.09
CA VAL A 206 9.56 6.63 -18.43
C VAL A 206 9.37 5.34 -17.66
N LYS A 207 9.77 4.21 -18.27
CA LYS A 207 9.80 2.94 -17.54
C LYS A 207 10.74 3.05 -16.36
N SER A 208 10.31 2.47 -15.25
CA SER A 208 11.04 2.51 -14.00
C SER A 208 11.08 1.14 -13.35
N MET A 209 12.06 0.95 -12.47
CA MET A 209 12.23 -0.28 -11.73
C MET A 209 12.29 0.00 -10.24
N PHE A 210 11.69 -0.87 -9.44
CA PHE A 210 11.92 -0.91 -8.01
C PHE A 210 12.12 -2.35 -7.55
N PHE A 211 12.61 -2.53 -6.34
CA PHE A 211 12.81 -3.84 -5.75
C PHE A 211 11.98 -4.00 -4.49
N VAL A 212 11.53 -5.22 -4.23
CA VAL A 212 11.07 -5.62 -2.90
C VAL A 212 12.06 -6.64 -2.35
N LYS A 213 12.64 -6.33 -1.19
CA LYS A 213 13.52 -7.20 -0.43
C LYS A 213 12.74 -7.83 0.70
N ILE A 214 12.59 -9.15 0.66
CA ILE A 214 11.85 -9.91 1.65
C ILE A 214 12.83 -10.65 2.55
N ASN A 215 12.93 -10.21 3.80
CA ASN A 215 13.77 -10.84 4.81
C ASN A 215 12.94 -11.76 5.68
N PHE A 216 13.36 -13.02 5.82
CA PHE A 216 12.81 -13.95 6.80
C PHE A 216 13.84 -14.11 7.92
N GLN A 217 13.58 -13.51 9.09
CA GLN A 217 14.47 -13.60 10.23
C GLN A 217 13.87 -14.52 11.31
N GLY A 218 14.74 -15.34 11.91
CA GLY A 218 14.40 -16.07 13.13
C GLY A 218 14.30 -15.12 14.32
N SER A 219 13.54 -15.49 15.36
CA SER A 219 13.22 -14.62 16.50
C SER A 219 14.39 -14.06 17.30
N LYS A 220 15.63 -14.53 17.11
CA LYS A 220 16.81 -14.14 17.90
C LYS A 220 17.66 -13.01 17.34
N ASP A 221 17.61 -12.73 16.04
CA ASP A 221 18.60 -11.86 15.36
C ASP A 221 17.95 -10.64 14.69
N TRP A 222 16.97 -10.01 15.36
CA TRP A 222 16.41 -8.74 14.91
C TRP A 222 17.42 -7.61 15.14
N GLU A 223 18.38 -7.47 14.23
CA GLU A 223 19.08 -6.21 14.05
C GLU A 223 18.31 -5.39 13.02
N THR A 224 17.83 -4.23 13.47
CA THR A 224 17.08 -3.30 12.64
C THR A 224 18.09 -2.65 11.68
N SER A 225 18.21 -3.18 10.46
CA SER A 225 19.00 -2.53 9.42
C SER A 225 18.22 -1.34 8.83
N ALA A 226 17.92 -0.35 9.67
CA ALA A 226 17.34 0.92 9.27
C ALA A 226 18.39 1.87 8.65
N GLN A 227 19.42 1.33 7.99
CA GLN A 227 20.57 2.10 7.55
C GLN A 227 20.60 2.12 6.02
N ASN A 228 20.05 3.20 5.46
CA ASN A 228 20.18 3.61 4.06
C ASN A 228 19.65 2.59 3.03
N SER A 229 18.37 2.22 3.08
CA SER A 229 17.75 1.55 1.93
C SER A 229 17.58 2.57 0.81
N LEU A 230 18.04 2.21 -0.39
CA LEU A 230 17.88 3.04 -1.58
C LEU A 230 16.39 3.32 -1.82
N PRO A 231 16.01 4.48 -2.37
CA PRO A 231 14.61 4.89 -2.54
C PRO A 231 13.76 3.95 -3.40
N TYR A 232 14.42 3.12 -4.19
CA TYR A 232 13.82 2.12 -5.07
C TYR A 232 13.83 0.71 -4.45
N ILE A 233 14.22 0.53 -3.18
CA ILE A 233 14.20 -0.76 -2.47
C ILE A 233 13.19 -0.68 -1.34
N PHE A 234 12.16 -1.50 -1.45
CA PHE A 234 11.13 -1.67 -0.45
C PHE A 234 11.41 -2.88 0.41
N GLU A 235 11.49 -2.74 1.74
CA GLU A 235 11.84 -3.86 2.62
C GLU A 235 10.62 -4.45 3.35
N LEU A 236 10.53 -5.78 3.32
CA LEU A 236 9.51 -6.55 4.02
C LEU A 236 10.19 -7.54 4.96
N ASN A 237 9.97 -7.37 6.26
CA ASN A 237 10.61 -8.17 7.29
C ASN A 237 9.58 -9.10 7.96
N PHE A 238 9.80 -10.41 7.85
CA PHE A 238 9.01 -11.43 8.52
C PHE A 238 9.76 -11.96 9.73
N GLN A 239 9.14 -11.86 10.91
CA GLN A 239 9.63 -12.50 12.11
C GLN A 239 8.99 -13.89 12.24
N LEU A 240 9.83 -14.92 12.21
CA LEU A 240 9.41 -16.31 12.38
C LEU A 240 9.67 -16.74 13.83
N ALA A 241 8.59 -16.96 14.61
CA ALA A 241 8.68 -17.48 15.97
C ALA A 241 8.39 -18.99 16.00
N VAL A 242 9.37 -19.79 16.40
CA VAL A 242 9.16 -21.23 16.67
C VAL A 242 8.81 -21.38 18.15
N GLU A 243 7.52 -21.42 18.49
CA GLU A 243 7.10 -21.86 19.82
C GLU A 243 7.02 -23.40 19.85
N SER A 244 7.52 -23.98 20.94
CA SER A 244 7.67 -25.41 21.17
C SER A 244 6.44 -26.20 20.71
N LYS A 245 6.66 -27.21 19.86
CA LYS A 245 5.70 -28.18 19.31
C LYS A 245 4.24 -27.71 19.36
N THR A 246 3.77 -27.28 18.19
CA THR A 246 2.37 -27.22 17.72
C THR A 246 1.65 -25.87 17.64
N MET A 247 2.28 -24.71 17.86
CA MET A 247 1.79 -23.43 17.30
C MET A 247 2.95 -22.51 16.94
N VAL A 248 2.90 -21.93 15.74
CA VAL A 248 3.88 -20.95 15.22
C VAL A 248 3.13 -19.65 15.01
N THR A 249 3.50 -18.60 15.75
CA THR A 249 2.90 -17.28 15.63
C THR A 249 3.68 -16.45 14.60
N VAL A 250 3.04 -16.10 13.47
CA VAL A 250 3.63 -15.19 12.48
C VAL A 250 3.25 -13.77 12.85
N LYS A 251 4.22 -12.95 13.28
CA LYS A 251 4.02 -11.52 13.42
C LYS A 251 4.51 -10.83 12.15
N LYS A 252 3.57 -10.38 11.30
CA LYS A 252 3.88 -9.50 10.17
C LYS A 252 4.20 -8.12 10.75
N ILE A 253 5.44 -7.68 10.65
CA ILE A 253 5.85 -6.32 11.04
C ILE A 253 6.16 -5.57 9.75
N PRO A 254 5.24 -4.76 9.22
CA PRO A 254 5.60 -3.77 8.21
C PRO A 254 6.57 -2.81 8.88
N ILE A 255 7.83 -2.77 8.43
CA ILE A 255 8.74 -1.70 8.83
C ILE A 255 8.48 -0.56 7.86
N GLY A 256 7.95 0.55 8.35
CA GLY A 256 7.85 1.77 7.55
C GLY A 256 9.21 2.44 7.38
N TYR A 257 9.40 3.09 6.23
CA TYR A 257 10.66 3.74 5.87
C TYR A 257 11.04 4.85 6.86
N GLU A 258 12.28 4.84 7.33
CA GLU A 258 12.94 6.02 7.90
C GLU A 258 13.61 6.78 6.75
N TYR A 259 13.08 7.95 6.41
CA TYR A 259 13.88 8.99 5.75
C TYR A 259 14.55 9.80 6.86
N GLN A 260 15.88 9.73 6.93
CA GLN A 260 16.68 10.75 7.59
C GLN A 260 17.40 11.55 6.51
N ASP A 261 17.25 12.87 6.53
CA ASP A 261 18.08 13.77 5.75
C ASP A 261 19.53 13.63 6.20
N VAL A 262 20.41 13.15 5.31
CA VAL A 262 21.85 13.16 5.55
C VAL A 262 22.52 14.04 4.50
N GLN A 263 23.10 15.13 4.97
CA GLN A 263 24.06 15.97 4.25
C GLN A 263 25.26 15.11 3.85
N ILE A 264 25.40 14.82 2.55
CA ILE A 264 26.57 14.12 2.00
C ILE A 264 27.74 15.10 1.98
N ASN A 265 28.52 15.14 3.06
CA ASN A 265 29.84 15.74 3.05
C ASN A 265 30.88 14.68 2.66
N ASN A 266 31.40 14.87 1.44
CA ASN A 266 32.68 14.38 0.92
C ASN A 266 32.94 12.86 0.88
N ILE A 267 32.93 12.32 -0.35
CA ILE A 267 33.74 11.16 -0.71
C ILE A 267 34.84 11.65 -1.66
N ARG A 268 36.09 11.56 -1.21
CA ARG A 268 37.29 11.47 -2.06
C ARG A 268 37.61 10.00 -2.27
#